data_AF-A0A948PYG3-F1
#
_entry.id   AF-A0A948PYG3-F1
#
_cell.length_a   1.000
_cell.length_b   1.000
_cell.length_c   1.000
_cell.angle_alpha   90.00
_cell.angle_beta   90.00
_cell.angle_gamma   90.00
#
_symmetry.space_group_name_H-M   'P 1'
#
loop_
_entity.id
_entity.type
_entity.pdbx_description
1 polymer ?
#
loop_
_entity_poly.entity_id
_entity_poly.type
_entity_poly.pdbx_seq_one_letter_code
_entity_poly.pdbx_strand_id
1 'polypeptide(L)'
;MRTSRQAVRDFLESRDVLIHKDLNKRSGLLTTRRYADLMDRFIRALFLGTGLREKAKEISEDRIAIAALGSYGRRELCIGSDVDL
;
A
#
# COMPACT_ATOMS: atom_id res chain seq x y z
N MET A 1 -17.07 -3.24 -4.59
CA MET A 1 -15.67 -3.64 -4.28
C MET A 1 -14.78 -2.99 -5.33
N ARG A 2 -13.62 -2.39 -4.96
CA ARG A 2 -12.70 -1.86 -5.98
C ARG A 2 -12.05 -3.04 -6.70
N THR A 3 -12.00 -2.98 -8.03
CA THR A 3 -11.21 -3.93 -8.80
C THR A 3 -9.72 -3.65 -8.58
N SER A 4 -8.85 -4.62 -8.84
CA SER A 4 -7.40 -4.42 -8.79
C SER A 4 -6.95 -3.24 -9.67
N ARG A 5 -7.54 -3.09 -10.87
CA ARG A 5 -7.27 -1.96 -11.77
C ARG A 5 -7.64 -0.61 -11.15
N GLN A 6 -8.77 -0.52 -10.46
CA GLN A 6 -9.17 0.71 -9.78
C GLN A 6 -8.24 1.01 -8.60
N ALA A 7 -7.85 0.00 -7.83
CA ALA A 7 -6.91 0.17 -6.73
C ALA A 7 -5.54 0.71 -7.20
N VAL A 8 -5.04 0.21 -8.34
CA VAL A 8 -3.80 0.72 -8.96
C VAL A 8 -3.96 2.17 -9.40
N ARG A 9 -5.07 2.52 -10.07
CA ARG A 9 -5.32 3.90 -10.51
C ARG A 9 -5.37 4.88 -9.33
N ASP A 10 -6.16 4.55 -8.30
CA ASP A 10 -6.30 5.38 -7.10
C ASP A 10 -4.96 5.57 -6.39
N PHE A 11 -4.12 4.52 -6.36
CA PHE A 11 -2.79 4.58 -5.77
C PHE A 11 -1.86 5.51 -6.55
N LEU A 12 -1.82 5.40 -7.89
CA LEU A 12 -0.99 6.25 -8.74
C LEU A 12 -1.37 7.73 -8.59
N GLU A 13 -2.67 8.05 -8.66
CA GLU A 13 -3.16 9.42 -8.47
C GLU A 13 -2.79 9.96 -7.08
N SER A 14 -3.00 9.17 -6.03
CA SER A 14 -2.68 9.58 -4.65
C SER A 14 -1.17 9.73 -4.42
N ARG A 15 -0.36 8.87 -5.04
CA ARG A 15 1.11 8.95 -4.99
C ARG A 15 1.59 10.22 -5.65
N ASP A 16 1.07 10.53 -6.83
CA ASP A 16 1.46 11.73 -7.56
C ASP A 16 1.09 12.99 -6.76
N VAL A 17 -0.09 13.04 -6.12
CA VAL A 17 -0.45 14.13 -5.20
C VAL A 17 0.53 14.24 -4.02
N LEU A 18 0.92 13.12 -3.40
CA LEU A 18 1.88 13.10 -2.29
C LEU A 18 3.25 13.63 -2.72
N ILE A 19 3.74 13.19 -3.88
CA ILE A 19 5.00 13.65 -4.48
C ILE A 19 4.98 15.17 -4.67
N HIS A 20 3.95 15.71 -5.33
CA HIS A 20 3.88 17.13 -5.64
C HIS A 20 3.65 18.00 -4.38
N LYS A 21 2.93 17.49 -3.38
CA LYS A 21 2.55 18.27 -2.18
C LYS A 21 3.57 18.22 -1.05
N ASP A 22 4.22 17.08 -0.82
CA ASP A 22 4.99 16.85 0.41
C ASP A 22 6.51 16.82 0.20
N LEU A 23 7.02 16.43 -0.96
CA LEU A 23 8.47 16.50 -1.23
C LEU A 23 8.98 17.95 -1.17
N ASN A 24 8.13 18.92 -1.52
CA ASN A 24 8.46 20.34 -1.48
C ASN A 24 8.57 20.92 -0.05
N LYS A 25 8.17 20.17 0.99
CA LYS A 25 8.11 20.65 2.38
C LYS A 25 9.35 20.31 3.22
N ARG A 26 10.43 19.81 2.60
CA ARG A 26 11.73 19.50 3.25
C ARG A 26 11.63 18.56 4.47
N SER A 27 10.68 17.62 4.48
CA SER A 27 10.56 16.62 5.56
C SER A 27 10.59 15.20 5.00
N GLY A 28 11.80 14.62 4.91
CA GLY A 28 11.99 13.25 4.45
C GLY A 28 11.26 12.23 5.32
N LEU A 29 11.38 12.33 6.65
CA LEU A 29 10.74 11.42 7.60
C LEU A 29 9.20 11.44 7.50
N LEU A 30 8.59 12.61 7.34
CA LEU A 30 7.14 12.70 7.19
C LEU A 30 6.70 12.11 5.85
N THR A 31 7.48 12.33 4.80
CA THR A 31 7.20 11.84 3.45
C THR A 31 7.24 10.31 3.41
N THR A 32 8.28 9.68 3.98
CA THR A 32 8.39 8.21 4.01
C THR A 32 7.26 7.56 4.80
N ARG A 33 6.87 8.14 5.95
CA ARG A 33 5.73 7.64 6.74
C ARG A 33 4.41 7.75 5.98
N ARG A 34 4.15 8.87 5.32
CA ARG A 34 2.93 9.05 4.51
C ARG A 34 2.91 8.14 3.29
N TYR A 35 4.07 7.89 2.69
CA TYR A 35 4.18 6.97 1.57
C TYR A 35 3.93 5.52 2.03
N ALA A 36 4.46 5.11 3.18
CA ALA A 36 4.12 3.82 3.79
C ALA A 36 2.62 3.67 4.08
N ASP A 37 1.95 4.70 4.64
CA ASP A 37 0.49 4.68 4.86
C ASP A 37 -0.33 4.63 3.56
N LEU A 38 0.18 5.24 2.48
CA LEU A 38 -0.42 5.10 1.16
C LEU A 38 -0.26 3.67 0.64
N MET A 39 0.91 3.07 0.83
CA MET A 39 1.19 1.69 0.45
C MET A 39 0.30 0.70 1.21
N ASP A 40 0.11 0.87 2.53
CA ASP A 40 -0.79 0.05 3.35
C ASP A 40 -2.20 -0.01 2.77
N ARG A 41 -2.74 1.16 2.41
CA ARG A 41 -4.08 1.26 1.82
C ARG A 41 -4.14 0.61 0.44
N PHE A 42 -3.08 0.75 -0.36
CA PHE A 42 -3.00 0.14 -1.68
C PHE A 42 -2.91 -1.39 -1.61
N ILE A 43 -1.97 -1.94 -0.83
CA ILE A 43 -1.81 -3.38 -0.63
C ILE A 43 -3.12 -3.99 -0.12
N ARG A 44 -3.75 -3.39 0.90
CA ARG A 44 -5.05 -3.85 1.39
C ARG A 44 -6.12 -3.84 0.30
N ALA A 45 -6.23 -2.76 -0.48
CA ALA A 45 -7.20 -2.67 -1.56
C ALA A 45 -6.93 -3.67 -2.69
N LEU A 46 -5.65 -3.93 -3.00
CA LEU A 46 -5.22 -4.88 -4.03
C LEU A 46 -5.61 -6.31 -3.63
N PHE A 47 -5.22 -6.76 -2.43
CA PHE A 47 -5.53 -8.10 -1.93
C PHE A 47 -7.05 -8.31 -1.78
N LEU A 48 -7.80 -7.30 -1.32
CA LEU A 48 -9.26 -7.39 -1.30
C LEU A 48 -9.86 -7.44 -2.71
N GLY A 49 -9.34 -6.66 -3.65
CA GLY A 49 -9.85 -6.53 -5.02
C GLY A 49 -9.51 -7.71 -5.94
N THR A 50 -8.53 -8.54 -5.60
CA THR A 50 -8.16 -9.76 -6.35
C THR A 50 -8.92 -11.01 -5.87
N GLY A 51 -9.94 -10.83 -5.04
CA GLY A 51 -10.82 -11.94 -4.66
C GLY A 51 -10.25 -12.83 -3.56
N LEU A 52 -9.20 -12.42 -2.83
CA LEU A 52 -8.81 -13.13 -1.60
C LEU A 52 -9.97 -13.21 -0.62
N ARG A 53 -10.93 -12.29 -0.64
CA ARG A 53 -12.13 -12.39 0.20
C ARG A 53 -13.15 -13.42 -0.28
N GLU A 54 -13.21 -13.68 -1.59
CA GLU A 54 -14.09 -14.69 -2.20
C GLU A 54 -13.46 -16.08 -2.03
N LYS A 55 -12.16 -16.21 -2.29
CA LYS A 55 -11.40 -17.43 -1.95
C LYS A 55 -11.32 -17.66 -0.44
N ALA A 56 -11.24 -16.63 0.40
CA ALA A 56 -11.27 -16.77 1.86
C ALA A 56 -12.64 -17.17 2.42
N LYS A 57 -13.73 -17.07 1.64
CA LYS A 57 -15.01 -17.68 2.04
C LYS A 57 -15.01 -19.20 1.84
N GLU A 58 -14.27 -19.70 0.85
CA GLU A 58 -14.02 -21.14 0.67
C GLU A 58 -12.92 -21.64 1.63
N ILE A 59 -11.96 -20.78 1.94
CA ILE A 59 -10.89 -21.01 2.91
C ILE A 59 -11.33 -20.46 4.28
N SER A 60 -12.39 -21.03 4.83
CA SER A 60 -12.94 -20.64 6.15
C SER A 60 -11.96 -20.88 7.31
N GLU A 61 -10.80 -21.50 7.07
CA GLU A 61 -9.82 -21.88 8.09
C GLU A 61 -8.49 -21.10 8.01
N ASP A 62 -8.04 -20.64 6.82
CA ASP A 62 -6.77 -19.88 6.70
C ASP A 62 -7.00 -18.37 6.55
N ARG A 63 -6.84 -17.66 7.67
CA ARG A 63 -6.75 -16.20 7.69
C ARG A 63 -5.38 -15.78 7.18
N ILE A 64 -5.32 -15.22 5.98
CA ILE A 64 -4.08 -14.66 5.44
C ILE A 64 -3.76 -13.35 6.16
N ALA A 65 -2.60 -13.30 6.80
CA ALA A 65 -1.96 -12.09 7.27
C ALA A 65 -0.85 -11.70 6.29
N ILE A 66 -0.71 -10.40 6.05
CA ILE A 66 0.35 -9.81 5.21
C ILE A 66 1.17 -8.93 6.15
N ALA A 67 2.49 -9.08 6.14
CA ALA A 67 3.36 -8.39 7.09
C ALA A 67 4.35 -7.50 6.34
N ALA A 68 4.29 -6.19 6.57
CA ALA A 68 5.30 -5.30 6.02
C ALA A 68 6.68 -5.59 6.65
N LEU A 69 7.68 -5.87 5.83
CA LEU A 69 9.06 -6.15 6.25
C LEU A 69 10.02 -5.02 5.85
N GLY A 70 11.28 -5.12 6.26
CA GLY A 70 12.33 -4.20 5.81
C GLY A 70 12.02 -2.72 6.09
N SER A 71 12.33 -1.86 5.12
CA SER A 71 12.05 -0.41 5.21
C SER A 71 10.55 -0.11 5.25
N TYR A 72 9.72 -0.97 4.63
CA TYR A 72 8.28 -0.83 4.65
C TYR A 72 7.73 -1.04 6.06
N GLY A 73 8.10 -2.14 6.73
CA GLY A 73 7.71 -2.44 8.10
C GLY A 73 8.18 -1.38 9.12
N ARG A 74 9.33 -0.76 8.88
CA ARG A 74 9.83 0.36 9.69
C ARG A 74 9.18 1.71 9.37
N ARG A 75 8.32 1.78 8.35
CA ARG A 75 7.68 3.02 7.87
C ARG A 75 8.70 4.05 7.36
N GLU A 76 9.77 3.54 6.76
CA GLU A 76 10.88 4.27 6.15
C GLU A 76 10.92 4.08 4.62
N LEU A 77 9.82 3.60 4.04
CA LEU A 77 9.70 3.31 2.62
C LEU A 77 9.93 4.56 1.77
N CYS A 78 10.88 4.49 0.83
CA CYS A 78 11.16 5.55 -0.13
C CYS A 78 10.49 5.27 -1.48
N ILE A 79 10.39 6.32 -2.30
CA ILE A 79 9.92 6.18 -3.68
C ILE A 79 10.94 5.35 -4.46
N GLY A 80 10.47 4.30 -5.14
CA GLY A 80 11.31 3.39 -5.91
C GLY A 80 11.96 2.27 -5.09
N SER A 81 11.73 2.21 -3.77
CA SER A 81 12.11 1.06 -2.97
C SER A 81 11.27 -0.17 -3.31
N ASP A 82 11.87 -1.35 -3.16
CA ASP A 82 11.15 -2.62 -3.14
C ASP A 82 10.18 -2.69 -1.96
N VAL A 83 9.15 -3.52 -2.11
CA VAL A 83 8.11 -3.75 -1.09
C VAL A 83 8.17 -5.20 -0.64
N ASP A 84 8.69 -5.43 0.56
CA ASP A 84 8.78 -6.75 1.19
C ASP A 84 7.51 -7.00 2.03
N LEU A 85 6.83 -8.14 1.79
CA LEU A 85 5.55 -8.55 2.38
C LEU A 85 5.61 -9.92 3.07
#